data_AF-A0A5N6B5Q1-F1
#
_entry.id   AF-A0A5N6B5Q1-F1
#
_cell.length_a   1.000
_cell.length_b   1.000
_cell.length_c   1.000
_cell.angle_alpha   90.00
_cell.angle_beta   90.00
_cell.angle_gamma   90.00
#
_symmetry.space_group_name_H-M   'P 1'
#
loop_
_entity.id
_entity.type
_entity.pdbx_description
1 polymer ?
#
loop_
_entity_poly.entity_id
_entity_poly.type
_entity_poly.pdbx_seq_one_letter_code
_entity_poly.pdbx_strand_id
1 'polypeptide(L)'
;MRRWDDDERLTGIADASAMEPQVSALLDAMARDGWVTEEPEAHLLPHLRRACGSEWLLTGERLLDDGVYEVTVSLAGDREGVHVQRDVIRLLSAIAETAFFVRQAAPGVFECVTGMLDGDPPGFKSHGHMVRLIVT
;
A
#
# COMPACT_ATOMS: atom_id res chain seq x y z
N MET A 1 9.55 5.19 26.62
CA MET A 1 9.73 5.13 25.16
C MET A 1 11.03 4.37 24.92
N ARG A 2 10.96 3.18 24.29
CA ARG A 2 12.12 2.31 24.06
C ARG A 2 12.36 2.27 22.55
N ARG A 3 13.60 2.50 22.12
CA ARG A 3 14.03 2.24 20.75
C ARG A 3 14.56 0.80 20.68
N TRP A 4 14.76 0.25 19.49
CA TRP A 4 15.28 -1.13 19.38
C TRP A 4 16.58 -1.30 20.16
N ASP A 5 16.85 -2.54 20.56
CA ASP A 5 17.65 -2.88 21.75
C ASP A 5 19.08 -2.30 21.78
N ASP A 6 19.60 -1.85 20.63
CA ASP A 6 20.95 -1.32 20.47
C ASP A 6 21.01 0.21 20.22
N ASP A 7 19.88 0.93 20.24
CA ASP A 7 19.87 2.40 20.08
C ASP A 7 20.10 3.11 21.41
N GLU A 8 21.38 3.16 21.81
CA GLU A 8 21.87 3.92 22.96
C GLU A 8 21.89 5.44 22.70
N ARG A 9 21.82 5.86 21.43
CA ARG A 9 21.91 7.27 21.04
C ARG A 9 20.66 8.04 21.47
N LEU A 10 19.50 7.37 21.46
CA LEU A 10 18.19 7.94 21.80
C LEU A 10 17.79 9.19 20.96
N THR A 11 18.57 9.55 19.94
CA THR A 11 18.34 10.61 18.96
C THR A 11 18.43 10.06 17.54
N GLY A 12 17.85 10.75 16.55
CA GLY A 12 17.98 10.35 15.14
C GLY A 12 19.42 10.47 14.62
N ILE A 13 19.74 9.76 13.54
CA ILE A 13 21.05 9.85 12.86
C ILE A 13 21.08 10.94 11.77
N ALA A 14 19.92 11.27 11.22
CA ALA A 14 19.68 12.28 10.18
C ALA A 14 18.16 12.54 10.10
N ASP A 15 17.75 13.50 9.28
CA ASP A 15 16.35 13.66 8.84
C ASP A 15 16.07 12.85 7.56
N ALA A 16 14.83 12.94 7.05
CA ALA A 16 14.37 12.22 5.85
C ALA A 16 14.37 13.10 4.58
N SER A 17 15.04 14.25 4.59
CA SER A 17 15.00 15.24 3.49
C SER A 17 15.44 14.67 2.13
N ALA A 18 16.27 13.62 2.11
CA ALA A 18 16.68 12.94 0.88
C ALA A 18 15.52 12.29 0.09
N MET A 19 14.40 11.97 0.77
CA MET A 19 13.19 11.40 0.16
C MET A 19 12.07 12.42 -0.04
N GLU A 20 12.24 13.65 0.46
CA GLU A 20 11.20 14.68 0.43
C GLU A 20 10.71 14.98 -1.01
N PRO A 21 11.57 15.13 -2.03
CA PRO A 21 11.11 15.40 -3.39
C PRO A 21 10.19 14.31 -3.95
N GLN A 22 10.49 13.03 -3.67
CA GLN A 22 9.71 11.89 -4.16
C GLN A 22 8.37 11.78 -3.43
N VAL A 23 8.35 12.02 -2.12
CA VAL A 23 7.11 12.02 -1.33
C VAL A 23 6.21 13.19 -1.72
N SER A 24 6.78 14.38 -1.91
CA SER A 24 6.06 15.57 -2.37
C SER A 24 5.48 15.36 -3.77
N ALA A 25 6.21 14.73 -4.69
CA ALA A 25 5.69 14.42 -6.02
C ALA A 25 4.48 13.46 -6.00
N LEU A 26 4.52 12.43 -5.14
CA LEU A 26 3.37 11.54 -4.94
C LEU A 26 2.17 12.30 -4.35
N LEU A 27 2.41 13.14 -3.33
CA LEU A 27 1.36 13.95 -2.71
C LEU A 27 0.70 14.89 -3.72
N ASP A 28 1.49 15.57 -4.55
CA ASP A 28 1.02 16.45 -5.60
C ASP A 28 0.20 15.71 -6.66
N ALA A 29 0.58 14.48 -6.99
CA ALA A 29 -0.15 13.64 -7.95
C ALA A 29 -1.51 13.18 -7.38
N MET A 30 -1.52 12.69 -6.14
CA MET A 30 -2.73 12.25 -5.44
C MET A 30 -3.80 13.34 -5.31
N ALA A 31 -3.39 14.61 -5.27
CA ALA A 31 -4.30 15.74 -5.15
C ALA A 31 -4.97 16.16 -6.48
N ARG A 32 -4.57 15.58 -7.62
CA ARG A 32 -5.12 15.96 -8.93
C ARG A 32 -6.45 15.27 -9.17
N ASP A 33 -7.42 16.03 -9.67
CA ASP A 33 -8.72 15.50 -10.06
C ASP A 33 -8.57 14.41 -11.13
N GLY A 34 -9.27 13.28 -10.94
CA GLY A 34 -9.18 12.12 -11.81
C GLY A 34 -7.86 11.34 -11.78
N TRP A 35 -6.98 11.57 -10.79
CA TRP A 35 -5.75 10.78 -10.67
C TRP A 35 -6.02 9.33 -10.25
N VAL A 36 -6.97 9.13 -9.33
CA VAL A 36 -7.52 7.81 -9.07
C VAL A 36 -8.36 7.41 -10.28
N THR A 37 -7.91 6.41 -11.01
CA THR A 37 -8.48 6.02 -12.31
C THR A 37 -8.69 4.52 -12.36
N GLU A 38 -9.30 4.05 -13.46
CA GLU A 38 -9.57 2.64 -13.75
C GLU A 38 -10.49 1.96 -12.71
N GLU A 39 -11.31 1.02 -13.17
CA GLU A 39 -12.16 0.27 -12.25
C GLU A 39 -11.28 -0.75 -11.48
N PRO A 40 -11.14 -0.64 -10.16
CA PRO A 40 -10.22 -1.50 -9.39
C PRO A 40 -10.63 -2.98 -9.41
N GLU A 41 -11.90 -3.29 -9.60
CA GLU A 41 -12.39 -4.66 -9.80
C GLU A 41 -11.85 -5.28 -11.10
N ALA A 42 -11.66 -4.46 -12.14
CA ALA A 42 -11.11 -4.91 -13.42
C ALA A 42 -9.58 -4.89 -13.41
N HIS A 43 -8.98 -3.88 -12.79
CA HIS A 43 -7.55 -3.64 -12.81
C HIS A 43 -6.82 -4.39 -11.68
N LEU A 44 -7.21 -4.22 -10.41
CA LEU A 44 -6.46 -4.72 -9.25
C LEU A 44 -6.87 -6.13 -8.82
N LEU A 45 -8.18 -6.38 -8.73
CA LEU A 45 -8.73 -7.59 -8.13
C LEU A 45 -8.21 -8.91 -8.74
N PRO A 46 -8.00 -9.03 -10.07
CA PRO A 46 -7.44 -10.25 -10.65
C PRO A 46 -6.03 -10.57 -10.13
N HIS A 47 -5.21 -9.54 -9.89
CA HIS A 47 -3.85 -9.71 -9.37
C HIS A 47 -3.86 -10.06 -7.89
N LEU A 48 -4.70 -9.40 -7.08
CA LEU A 48 -4.86 -9.72 -5.66
C LEU A 48 -5.36 -11.16 -5.45
N ARG A 49 -6.37 -11.61 -6.21
CA ARG A 49 -6.86 -12.99 -6.14
C ARG A 49 -5.78 -14.01 -6.47
N ARG A 50 -4.95 -13.74 -7.48
CA ARG A 50 -3.84 -14.61 -7.85
C ARG A 50 -2.77 -14.63 -6.76
N ALA A 51 -2.46 -13.48 -6.18
CA ALA A 51 -1.43 -13.33 -5.16
C ALA A 51 -1.83 -13.92 -3.80
N CYS A 52 -3.13 -14.03 -3.51
CA CYS A 52 -3.61 -14.66 -2.28
C CYS A 52 -3.09 -16.11 -2.14
N GLY A 53 -3.04 -16.86 -3.25
CA GLY A 53 -2.52 -18.23 -3.26
C GLY A 53 -3.21 -19.12 -2.23
N SER A 54 -2.41 -19.91 -1.50
CA SER A 54 -2.89 -20.77 -0.40
C SER A 54 -2.74 -20.12 0.99
N GLU A 55 -2.04 -18.99 1.09
CA GLU A 55 -1.74 -18.33 2.37
C GLU A 55 -2.85 -17.35 2.78
N TRP A 56 -3.56 -16.79 1.80
CA TRP A 56 -4.62 -15.82 1.99
C TRP A 56 -5.92 -16.28 1.36
N LEU A 57 -7.03 -15.82 1.94
CA LEU A 57 -8.35 -15.93 1.34
C LEU A 57 -8.96 -14.54 1.24
N LEU A 58 -9.28 -14.09 0.01
CA LEU A 58 -10.05 -12.86 -0.20
C LEU A 58 -11.51 -13.13 0.11
N THR A 59 -12.04 -12.47 1.14
CA THR A 59 -13.39 -12.70 1.70
C THR A 59 -14.38 -11.60 1.36
N GLY A 60 -13.90 -10.43 0.93
CA GLY A 60 -14.76 -9.34 0.48
C GLY A 60 -13.98 -8.26 -0.25
N GLU A 61 -14.67 -7.50 -1.09
CA GLU A 61 -14.17 -6.29 -1.72
C GLU A 61 -15.32 -5.32 -2.00
N ARG A 62 -15.00 -4.03 -2.06
CA ARG A 62 -15.89 -2.96 -2.52
C ARG A 62 -15.11 -1.69 -2.85
N LEU A 63 -15.55 -0.97 -3.88
CA LEU A 63 -15.19 0.43 -4.08
C LEU A 63 -16.03 1.34 -3.18
N LEU A 64 -15.37 2.23 -2.43
CA LEU A 64 -16.01 3.24 -1.59
C LEU A 64 -16.23 4.55 -2.37
N ASP A 65 -17.15 5.39 -1.87
CA ASP A 65 -17.50 6.67 -2.50
C ASP A 65 -16.32 7.66 -2.60
N ASP A 66 -15.28 7.48 -1.78
CA ASP A 66 -14.05 8.28 -1.79
C ASP A 66 -12.97 7.74 -2.74
N GLY A 67 -13.27 6.71 -3.53
CA GLY A 67 -12.34 6.08 -4.46
C GLY A 67 -11.39 5.08 -3.81
N VAL A 68 -11.52 4.79 -2.51
CA VAL A 68 -10.75 3.73 -1.86
C VAL A 68 -11.35 2.37 -2.20
N TYR A 69 -10.52 1.48 -2.73
CA TYR A 69 -10.86 0.08 -2.92
C TYR A 69 -10.58 -0.71 -1.65
N GLU A 70 -11.65 -1.08 -0.93
CA GLU A 70 -11.54 -1.86 0.29
C GLU A 70 -11.52 -3.35 -0.05
N VAL A 71 -10.55 -4.08 0.48
CA VAL A 71 -10.38 -5.52 0.28
C VAL A 71 -10.20 -6.20 1.63
N THR A 72 -11.03 -7.20 1.92
CA THR A 72 -10.92 -8.01 3.13
C THR A 72 -10.28 -9.35 2.79
N VAL A 73 -9.26 -9.73 3.55
CA VAL A 73 -8.56 -11.01 3.42
C VAL A 73 -8.41 -11.67 4.80
N SER A 74 -8.41 -12.99 4.83
CA SER A 74 -7.97 -13.74 6.02
C SER A 74 -6.61 -14.38 5.77
N LEU A 75 -5.72 -14.30 6.77
CA LEU A 75 -4.39 -14.91 6.72
C LEU A 75 -4.41 -16.28 7.40
N ALA A 76 -3.84 -17.30 6.76
CA ALA A 76 -3.69 -18.60 7.37
C ALA A 76 -2.53 -18.62 8.40
N GLY A 77 -2.79 -19.24 9.56
CA GLY A 77 -1.78 -19.51 10.59
C GLY A 77 -1.55 -18.36 11.59
N ASP A 78 -0.74 -18.65 12.60
CA ASP A 78 -0.50 -17.72 13.71
C ASP A 78 0.70 -16.82 13.40
N ARG A 79 0.43 -15.66 12.79
CA ARG A 79 1.43 -14.60 12.59
C ARG A 79 1.01 -13.32 13.28
N GLU A 80 1.98 -12.65 13.90
CA GLU A 80 1.74 -11.44 14.67
C GLU A 80 2.78 -10.35 14.39
N GLY A 81 2.41 -9.11 14.72
CA GLY A 81 3.28 -7.94 14.68
C GLY A 81 3.89 -7.69 13.29
N VAL A 82 5.21 -7.48 13.25
CA VAL A 82 5.95 -7.12 12.04
C VAL A 82 5.92 -8.20 10.95
N HIS A 83 5.61 -9.46 11.30
CA HIS A 83 5.49 -10.53 10.31
C HIS A 83 4.26 -10.34 9.43
N VAL A 84 3.12 -9.98 10.03
CA VAL A 84 1.88 -9.66 9.29
C VAL A 84 2.12 -8.49 8.34
N GLN A 85 2.79 -7.42 8.80
CA GLN A 85 3.16 -6.29 7.94
C GLN A 85 3.93 -6.73 6.69
N ARG A 86 4.91 -7.63 6.84
CA ARG A 86 5.73 -8.11 5.72
C ARG A 86 4.91 -8.95 4.74
N ASP A 87 4.02 -9.81 5.24
CA ASP A 87 3.16 -10.62 4.38
C ASP A 87 2.13 -9.76 3.64
N VAL A 88 1.60 -8.72 4.30
CA VAL A 88 0.72 -7.73 3.67
C VAL A 88 1.43 -6.95 2.57
N ILE A 89 2.65 -6.45 2.82
CA ILE A 89 3.45 -5.77 1.78
C ILE A 89 3.66 -6.71 0.59
N ARG A 90 3.93 -8.00 0.84
CA ARG A 90 4.08 -8.99 -0.23
C ARG A 90 2.79 -9.17 -1.03
N LEU A 91 1.62 -9.25 -0.38
CA LEU A 91 0.33 -9.32 -1.08
C LEU A 91 0.07 -8.06 -1.92
N LEU A 92 0.21 -6.88 -1.31
CA LEU A 92 -0.01 -5.60 -1.99
C LEU A 92 1.00 -5.34 -3.12
N SER A 93 2.21 -5.90 -3.06
CA SER A 93 3.18 -5.80 -4.16
C SER A 93 2.70 -6.41 -5.47
N ALA A 94 1.67 -7.27 -5.44
CA ALA A 94 1.07 -7.83 -6.66
C ALA A 94 0.32 -6.79 -7.51
N ILE A 95 0.01 -5.64 -6.92
CA ILE A 95 -0.61 -4.48 -7.58
C ILE A 95 0.27 -3.23 -7.46
N ALA A 96 1.53 -3.39 -7.07
CA ALA A 96 2.44 -2.26 -6.97
C ALA A 96 2.80 -1.73 -8.36
N GLU A 97 2.73 -0.42 -8.50
CA GLU A 97 3.27 0.32 -9.63
C GLU A 97 4.54 1.07 -9.20
N THR A 98 5.00 2.02 -9.99
CA THR A 98 6.30 2.70 -9.78
C THR A 98 6.33 3.55 -8.52
N ALA A 99 5.20 4.13 -8.12
CA ALA A 99 4.99 4.71 -6.81
C ALA A 99 4.14 3.77 -5.96
N PHE A 100 4.65 3.40 -4.77
CA PHE A 100 3.98 2.46 -3.87
C PHE A 100 4.25 2.85 -2.42
N PHE A 101 3.21 3.31 -1.74
CA PHE A 101 3.24 3.72 -0.33
C PHE A 101 2.28 2.85 0.46
N VAL A 102 2.77 2.22 1.54
CA VAL A 102 1.96 1.40 2.43
C VAL A 102 2.12 1.87 3.87
N ARG A 103 1.00 1.95 4.59
CA ARG A 103 0.95 2.25 6.01
C ARG A 103 0.02 1.28 6.72
N GLN A 104 0.42 0.82 7.89
CA GLN A 104 -0.53 0.22 8.84
C GLN A 104 -1.26 1.33 9.59
N ALA A 105 -2.56 1.48 9.33
CA ALA A 105 -3.38 2.52 9.94
C ALA A 105 -3.94 2.08 11.31
N ALA A 106 -4.21 0.78 11.48
CA ALA A 106 -4.66 0.17 12.72
C ALA A 106 -4.27 -1.33 12.76
N PRO A 107 -4.42 -2.04 13.89
CA PRO A 107 -4.28 -3.50 13.89
C PRO A 107 -5.18 -4.14 12.83
N GLY A 108 -4.58 -4.93 11.93
CA GLY A 108 -5.30 -5.56 10.81
C GLY A 108 -5.71 -4.61 9.67
N VAL A 109 -5.44 -3.30 9.72
CA VAL A 109 -5.84 -2.35 8.68
C VAL A 109 -4.61 -1.71 8.04
N PHE A 110 -4.48 -1.88 6.74
CA PHE A 110 -3.37 -1.39 5.94
C PHE A 110 -3.89 -0.54 4.79
N GLU A 111 -3.32 0.63 4.62
CA GLU A 111 -3.67 1.57 3.56
C GLU A 111 -2.51 1.64 2.58
N CYS A 112 -2.85 1.65 1.31
CA CYS A 112 -1.90 1.63 0.22
C CYS A 112 -2.31 2.66 -0.83
N VAL A 113 -1.32 3.42 -1.30
CA VAL A 113 -1.43 4.17 -2.54
C VAL A 113 -0.43 3.55 -3.51
N THR A 114 -0.89 3.23 -4.71
CA THR A 114 -0.06 2.72 -5.79
C THR A 114 -0.37 3.48 -7.07
N GLY A 115 0.62 3.75 -7.91
CA GLY A 115 0.39 4.47 -9.15
C GLY A 115 1.66 4.78 -9.92
N MET A 116 1.48 5.53 -11.02
CA MET A 116 2.55 6.10 -11.83
C MET A 116 2.59 7.62 -11.74
N LEU A 117 3.79 8.19 -11.55
CA LEU A 117 4.03 9.62 -11.59
C LEU A 117 4.42 10.08 -13.00
N ASP A 118 4.38 11.39 -13.23
CA ASP A 118 4.81 11.96 -14.51
C ASP A 118 6.28 11.64 -14.78
N GLY A 119 6.55 11.03 -15.94
CA GLY A 119 7.91 10.65 -16.35
C GLY A 119 8.36 9.28 -15.85
N ASP A 120 7.55 8.56 -15.06
CA ASP A 120 7.86 7.19 -14.69
C ASP A 120 7.84 6.27 -15.93
N PRO A 121 8.78 5.32 -16.04
CA PRO A 121 8.77 4.34 -17.12
C PRO A 121 7.58 3.38 -16.98
N PRO A 122 6.90 2.97 -18.07
CA PRO A 122 7.28 3.17 -19.47
C PRO A 122 6.71 4.44 -20.13
N GLY A 123 6.22 5.42 -19.36
CA GLY A 123 5.71 6.70 -19.87
C GLY A 123 4.19 6.74 -20.08
N PHE A 124 3.42 5.99 -19.29
CA PHE A 124 1.98 6.15 -19.22
C PHE A 124 1.61 7.52 -18.61
N LYS A 125 0.36 7.96 -18.83
CA LYS A 125 -0.16 9.15 -18.12
C LYS A 125 -0.12 8.88 -16.62
N SER A 126 0.15 9.90 -15.81
CA SER A 126 0.11 9.73 -14.36
C SER A 126 -1.28 9.33 -13.88
N HIS A 127 -1.33 8.33 -13.00
CA HIS A 127 -2.54 7.79 -12.41
C HIS A 127 -2.22 6.96 -11.16
N GLY A 128 -3.24 6.54 -10.41
CA GLY A 128 -3.07 5.56 -9.36
C GLY A 128 -4.38 5.02 -8.80
N HIS A 129 -4.23 4.30 -7.68
CA HIS A 129 -5.26 3.60 -6.95
C HIS A 129 -5.04 3.77 -5.44
N MET A 130 -6.13 3.82 -4.68
CA MET A 130 -6.12 3.76 -3.23
C MET A 130 -6.71 2.44 -2.77
N VAL A 131 -6.02 1.72 -1.89
CA VAL A 131 -6.46 0.42 -1.39
C VAL A 131 -6.44 0.41 0.13
N ARG A 132 -7.55 -0.04 0.73
CA ARG A 132 -7.61 -0.39 2.15
C ARG A 132 -7.71 -1.90 2.28
N LEU A 133 -6.64 -2.54 2.76
CA LEU A 133 -6.63 -3.96 3.05
C LEU A 133 -6.99 -4.19 4.53
N ILE A 134 -8.05 -4.98 4.75
CA ILE A 134 -8.48 -5.45 6.06
C ILE A 134 -8.07 -6.90 6.20
N VAL A 135 -7.26 -7.21 7.21
CA VAL A 135 -6.81 -8.55 7.55
C VAL A 135 -7.57 -9.05 8.76
N THR A 136 -8.25 -10.19 8.62
CA THR A 136 -9.06 -10.86 9.65
C THR A 136 -8.46 -12.19 10.08
#